data_AF-A0A1Y3TBQ2-F1
#
_entry.id   AF-A0A1Y3TBQ2-F1
#
_cell.length_a   1.000
_cell.length_b   1.000
_cell.length_c   1.000
_cell.angle_alpha   90.00
_cell.angle_beta   90.00
_cell.angle_gamma   90.00
#
_symmetry.space_group_name_H-M   'P 1'
#
loop_
_entity.id
_entity.type
_entity.pdbx_description
1 polymer ?
#
loop_
_entity_poly.entity_id
_entity_poly.type
_entity_poly.pdbx_seq_one_letter_code
_entity_poly.pdbx_strand_id
1 'polypeptide(L)' 'MSADLKVVYLLDSVEVKRNMTQLQLADLLKNDDVLLLSVNAPTVKHYRRKKKGGRSVAK' A
#
# COMPACT_ATOMS: atom_id res chain seq x y z
N MET A 1 3.44 21.50 -8.30
CA MET A 1 3.62 20.03 -8.22
C MET A 1 2.61 19.48 -7.22
N SER A 2 1.43 19.06 -7.68
CA SER A 2 0.45 18.37 -6.82
C SER A 2 0.51 16.89 -7.16
N ALA A 3 1.47 16.19 -6.55
CA ALA A 3 1.54 14.74 -6.66
C ALA A 3 0.54 14.14 -5.66
N ASP A 4 -0.40 13.35 -6.16
CA ASP A 4 -1.32 12.61 -5.31
C ASP A 4 -0.55 11.59 -4.47
N LEU A 5 -0.75 11.64 -3.16
CA LEU A 5 -0.13 10.74 -2.19
C LEU A 5 -0.99 9.50 -2.06
N LYS A 6 -0.38 8.32 -2.12
CA LYS A 6 -1.03 7.05 -1.77
C LYS A 6 -0.99 6.89 -0.26
N VAL A 7 -2.12 7.06 0.41
CA VAL A 7 -2.22 6.98 1.86
C VAL A 7 -3.02 5.74 2.27
N VAL A 8 -2.52 5.04 3.27
CA VAL A 8 -3.21 3.96 3.96
C VAL A 8 -3.34 4.34 5.43
N TYR A 9 -4.55 4.33 5.96
CA TYR A 9 -4.85 4.66 7.36
C TYR A 9 -5.96 3.76 7.89
N LEU A 10 -6.08 3.69 9.22
CA LEU A 10 -7.18 3.02 9.91
C LEU A 10 -8.16 4.06 10.44
N LEU A 11 -9.44 3.83 10.17
CA LEU A 11 -10.57 4.54 10.75
C LEU A 11 -11.48 3.48 11.38
N ASP A 12 -11.70 3.53 12.69
CA ASP A 12 -12.52 2.56 13.43
C ASP A 12 -12.15 1.09 13.13
N SER A 13 -10.85 0.79 13.11
CA SER A 13 -10.30 -0.54 12.76
C SER A 13 -10.52 -1.00 11.31
N VAL A 14 -11.03 -0.14 10.43
CA VAL A 14 -11.15 -0.40 8.99
C VAL A 14 -9.98 0.22 8.24
N GLU A 15 -9.27 -0.59 7.45
CA GLU A 15 -8.16 -0.13 6.63
C GLU A 15 -8.69 0.58 5.37
N VAL A 16 -8.39 1.87 5.24
CA VAL A 16 -8.78 2.69 4.10
C VAL A 16 -7.56 3.03 3.24
N LYS A 17 -7.68 2.78 1.94
CA LYS A 17 -6.64 3.07 0.93
C LYS A 17 -7.16 4.17 0.01
N ARG A 18 -6.52 5.33 0.03
CA ARG A 18 -6.96 6.49 -0.75
C ARG A 18 -5.79 7.28 -1.32
N ASN A 19 -5.97 7.79 -2.54
CA ASN A 19 -5.09 8.79 -3.10
C ASN A 19 -5.62 10.17 -2.72
N MET A 20 -4.79 11.02 -2.13
CA MET A 20 -5.19 12.36 -1.71
C MET A 20 -4.03 13.36 -1.82
N THR A 21 -4.35 14.64 -1.88
CA THR A 21 -3.32 15.69 -1.87
C THR A 21 -2.74 15.89 -0.48
N GLN A 22 -1.58 16.55 -0.38
CA GLN A 22 -0.97 16.91 0.91
C GLN A 22 -1.94 17.72 1.81
N LEU A 23 -2.71 18.63 1.22
CA LEU A 23 -3.69 19.45 1.96
C LEU A 23 -4.81 18.59 2.53
N GLN A 24 -5.37 17.68 1.72
CA GLN A 24 -6.42 16.76 2.18
C GLN A 24 -5.93 15.82 3.29
N LEU A 25 -4.67 15.37 3.21
CA LEU A 25 -4.07 14.57 4.28
C LEU A 25 -3.91 15.39 5.57
N ALA A 26 -3.49 16.65 5.45
CA ALA A 26 -3.36 17.54 6.61
C ALA A 26 -4.72 17.82 7.26
N ASP A 27 -5.77 18.02 6.46
CA ASP A 27 -7.13 18.21 6.96
C ASP A 27 -7.65 16.94 7.66
N LEU A 28 -7.41 15.76 7.09
CA LEU A 28 -7.80 14.48 7.69
C LEU A 28 -7.13 14.28 9.06
N LEU A 29 -5.82 14.47 9.15
CA LEU A 29 -5.06 14.32 10.40
C LEU A 29 -5.44 15.35 11.47
N LYS A 30 -6.01 16.48 11.08
CA LYS A 30 -6.41 17.54 12.00
C LYS A 30 -7.82 17.32 12.55
N ASN A 31 -8.72 16.78 11.72
CA ASN A 31 -10.14 16.69 12.06
C ASN A 31 -10.54 15.30 12.58
N ASP A 32 -9.87 14.24 12.14
CA ASP A 32 -10.25 12.86 12.45
C ASP A 32 -9.20 12.20 13.35
N ASP A 33 -9.66 11.31 14.24
CA ASP A 33 -8.78 10.41 15.00
C ASP A 33 -8.49 9.17 14.14
N VAL A 34 -7.38 9.23 13.40
CA VAL A 34 -6.99 8.20 12.42
C VAL A 34 -5.57 7.75 12.65
N LEU A 35 -5.35 6.44 12.58
CA LEU A 35 -4.03 5.86 12.68
C LEU A 35 -3.41 5.72 11.29
N LEU A 36 -2.40 6.52 11.01
CA LEU A 36 -1.69 6.52 9.73
C LEU A 36 -0.78 5.29 9.61
N LEU A 37 -1.02 4.42 8.63
CA LEU A 37 -0.22 3.21 8.41
C LEU A 37 0.91 3.44 7.41
N SER A 38 0.62 4.06 6.28
CA SER A 38 1.65 4.34 5.27
C SER A 38 1.29 5.51 4.37
N VAL A 39 2.32 6.24 3.92
CA VAL A 39 2.22 7.31 2.92
C VAL A 39 3.26 7.04 1.85
N ASN A 40 2.83 6.96 0.59
CA ASN A 40 3.68 6.70 -0.57
C ASN A 40 4.60 5.48 -0.42
N ALA A 41 4.08 4.40 0.18
CA ALA A 41 4.84 3.18 0.36
C ALA A 41 5.39 2.66 -0.98
N PRO A 42 6.69 2.32 -1.06
CA PRO A 42 7.25 1.75 -2.27
C PRO A 42 6.62 0.38 -2.56
N THR A 43 6.18 0.17 -3.79
CA THR A 43 5.60 -1.11 -4.20
C THR A 43 6.73 -2.13 -4.43
N VAL A 44 6.96 -3.02 -3.47
CA VAL A 44 7.94 -4.11 -3.62
C VAL A 44 7.34 -5.19 -4.54
N LYS A 45 7.92 -5.38 -5.73
CA LYS A 45 7.54 -6.47 -6.63
C LYS A 45 8.36 -7.71 -6.30
N HIS A 46 7.68 -8.80 -5.96
CA HIS A 46 8.33 -10.11 -5.78
C HIS A 46 8.21 -10.94 -7.06
N TYR A 47 9.34 -11.39 -7.59
CA TYR A 47 9.36 -12.32 -8.71
C TYR A 47 9.25 -13.76 -8.22
N ARG A 48 8.30 -14.52 -8.77
CA ARG A 48 8.19 -15.96 -8.49
C ARG A 48 9.40 -16.69 -9.06
N ARG A 49 10.27 -17.21 -8.19
CA ARG A 49 11.37 -18.08 -8.61
C ARG A 49 10.81 -19.42 -9.10
N LYS A 50 11.15 -19.84 -10.32
CA LYS A 50 10.85 -21.21 -10.77
C LYS A 50 11.77 -22.19 -10.06
N LYS A 51 11.20 -23.26 -9.51
CA LYS A 51 11.95 -24.38 -8.90
C LYS A 51 12.65 -25.15 -10.04
N LYS A 52 13.99 -25.18 -10.06
CA LYS A 52 14.75 -26.08 -10.95
C LYS A 52 14.57 -27.51 -10.43
N GLY A 53 13.72 -28.32 -11.06
CA GLY A 53 13.59 -29.72 -10.62
C GLY A 53 12.40 -30.54 -11.12
N GLY A 54 11.73 -30.16 -12.22
CA GLY A 54 10.78 -31.05 -12.87
C GLY A 54 11.48 -31.98 -13.85
N ARG A 55 12.25 -32.98 -13.38
CA ARG A 55 12.61 -34.12 -14.22
C ARG A 55 11.32 -34.89 -14.48
N SER A 56 10.66 -34.66 -15.61
CA SER A 56 9.68 -35.61 -16.14
C SER A 56 10.46 -36.84 -16.59
N VAL A 57 10.60 -37.81 -15.70
CA VAL A 57 10.96 -39.17 -16.10
C VAL A 57 9.71 -39.74 -16.78
N ALA A 58 9.69 -39.67 -18.11
CA ALA A 58 8.73 -40.44 -18.89
C ALA A 58 9.09 -41.92 -18.71
N LYS A 59 8.11 -42.70 -18.25
CA LYS A 59 8.14 -44.16 -18.20
C LYS A 59 7.98 -44.74 -19.60
#